data_AF-A0A3P0NSA3-F1
#
_entry.id   AF-A0A3P0NSA3-F1
#
_cell.length_a   1.000
_cell.length_b   1.000
_cell.length_c   1.000
_cell.angle_alpha   90.00
_cell.angle_beta   90.00
_cell.angle_gamma   90.00
#
_symmetry.space_group_name_H-M   'P 1'
#
loop_
_entity.id
_entity.type
_entity.pdbx_description
1 polymer ?
#
loop_
_entity_poly.entity_id
_entity_poly.type
_entity_poly.pdbx_seq_one_letter_code
_entity_poly.pdbx_strand_id
1 'polypeptide(L)'
;MPIRPLRPLLIAAALATLAAPVASRAQQVGVVADGVYYTPNTHLPVGTSLQILPDDGKGIARCCATIAGPAAKPGNQILDALHDDRTIAAYALSLPKSVPADTTGFGVAGEARFVHQGAHPQAVLAGGLPLAFSTCTSTEGTHYLGRRVGSNTLLVHLYQYFDGELESTCRDADLK
;
A
#
# COMPACT_ATOMS: atom_id res chain seq x y z
N MET A 1 -0.37 -66.58 -7.37
CA MET A 1 -1.13 -65.38 -6.95
C MET A 1 -0.43 -64.14 -7.51
N PRO A 2 -1.00 -63.39 -8.47
CA PRO A 2 -0.36 -62.20 -9.00
C PRO A 2 -0.74 -60.97 -8.15
N ILE A 3 0.27 -60.25 -7.68
CA ILE A 3 0.13 -58.97 -6.97
C ILE A 3 -0.01 -57.88 -8.04
N ARG A 4 -1.16 -57.20 -8.07
CA ARG A 4 -1.35 -55.98 -8.87
C ARG A 4 -0.59 -54.82 -8.23
N PRO A 5 0.26 -54.07 -8.95
CA PRO A 5 0.67 -52.76 -8.47
C PRO A 5 -0.44 -51.73 -8.76
N LEU A 6 -0.86 -51.04 -7.70
CA LEU A 6 -1.73 -49.88 -7.74
C LEU A 6 -1.06 -48.71 -8.48
N ARG A 7 -1.88 -48.02 -9.30
CA ARG A 7 -1.62 -46.71 -9.91
C ARG A 7 -0.99 -45.72 -8.92
N PRO A 8 0.05 -44.95 -9.29
CA PRO A 8 0.29 -43.66 -8.69
C PRO A 8 -0.52 -42.62 -9.50
N LEU A 9 -1.72 -42.31 -9.01
CA LEU A 9 -2.42 -41.08 -9.38
C LEU A 9 -2.16 -40.07 -8.25
N LEU A 10 -1.94 -38.82 -8.64
CA LEU A 10 -1.91 -37.61 -7.81
C LEU A 10 -0.54 -37.19 -7.24
N ILE A 11 0.34 -36.69 -8.11
CA ILE A 11 1.28 -35.63 -7.74
C ILE A 11 1.13 -34.50 -8.77
N ALA A 12 0.14 -33.63 -8.57
CA ALA A 12 0.09 -32.32 -9.25
C ALA A 12 -0.87 -31.32 -8.55
N ALA A 13 -1.20 -31.52 -7.27
CA ALA A 13 -2.06 -30.59 -6.52
C ALA A 13 -1.26 -29.65 -5.59
N ALA A 14 -0.01 -29.31 -5.95
CA ALA A 14 0.90 -28.54 -5.09
C ALA A 14 1.38 -27.21 -5.69
N LEU A 15 0.81 -26.73 -6.80
CA LEU A 15 1.21 -25.46 -7.44
C LEU A 15 0.10 -24.40 -7.53
N ALA A 16 -1.08 -24.66 -6.97
CA ALA A 16 -2.20 -23.71 -7.03
C ALA A 16 -2.36 -22.81 -5.79
N THR A 17 -1.49 -22.92 -4.76
CA THR A 17 -1.76 -22.32 -3.44
C THR A 17 -0.92 -21.09 -3.05
N LEU A 18 -0.12 -20.45 -3.91
CA LEU A 18 0.77 -19.37 -3.42
C LEU A 18 0.92 -18.13 -4.30
N ALA A 19 -0.06 -17.79 -5.13
CA ALA A 19 -0.10 -16.48 -5.76
C ALA A 19 -1.44 -15.79 -5.50
N ALA A 20 -1.53 -15.11 -4.35
CA ALA A 20 -2.56 -14.09 -4.17
C ALA A 20 -2.53 -13.14 -5.39
N PRO A 21 -3.68 -12.78 -5.96
CA PRO A 21 -3.73 -11.93 -7.14
C PRO A 21 -3.03 -10.59 -6.87
N VAL A 22 -2.39 -10.02 -7.90
CA VAL A 22 -1.64 -8.74 -7.81
C VAL A 22 -2.49 -7.64 -7.15
N ALA A 23 -3.78 -7.56 -7.51
CA ALA A 23 -4.72 -6.62 -6.92
C ALA A 23 -4.89 -6.79 -5.41
N SER A 24 -4.89 -8.03 -4.91
CA SER A 24 -4.96 -8.32 -3.47
C SER A 24 -3.70 -7.91 -2.71
N ARG A 25 -2.53 -8.01 -3.35
CA ARG A 25 -1.27 -7.56 -2.75
C ARG A 25 -1.22 -6.03 -2.66
N ALA A 26 -1.65 -5.34 -3.72
CA ALA A 26 -1.70 -3.87 -3.74
C ALA A 26 -2.55 -3.28 -2.61
N GLN A 27 -3.54 -4.03 -2.11
CA GLN A 27 -4.35 -3.63 -0.93
C GLN A 27 -3.52 -3.56 0.37
N GLN A 28 -2.28 -4.04 0.40
CA GLN A 28 -1.38 -3.84 1.55
C GLN A 28 -0.77 -2.44 1.61
N VAL A 29 -1.01 -1.61 0.60
CA VAL A 29 -0.59 -0.21 0.55
C VAL A 29 -1.77 0.69 0.88
N GLY A 30 -1.49 1.81 1.53
CA GLY A 30 -2.46 2.83 1.84
C GLY A 30 -1.81 4.19 2.07
N VAL A 31 -2.65 5.18 2.36
CA VAL A 31 -2.22 6.53 2.76
C VAL A 31 -2.26 6.63 4.27
N VAL A 32 -1.25 7.26 4.86
CA VAL A 32 -1.28 7.67 6.27
C VAL A 32 -1.52 9.17 6.30
N ALA A 33 -2.45 9.62 7.13
CA ALA A 33 -2.67 11.04 7.44
C ALA A 33 -3.30 11.17 8.83
N ASP A 34 -2.84 12.13 9.62
CA ASP A 34 -3.39 12.44 10.96
C ASP A 34 -3.54 11.22 11.90
N GLY A 35 -2.55 10.31 11.88
CA GLY A 35 -2.57 9.09 12.68
C GLY A 35 -3.59 8.03 12.23
N VAL A 36 -4.17 8.19 11.03
CA VAL A 36 -5.11 7.25 10.41
C VAL A 36 -4.48 6.65 9.16
N TYR A 37 -4.65 5.35 8.98
CA TYR A 37 -4.28 4.62 7.78
C TYR A 37 -5.50 4.31 6.94
N TYR A 38 -5.48 4.78 5.69
CA TYR A 38 -6.55 4.63 4.69
C TYR A 38 -6.13 3.64 3.63
N THR A 39 -6.94 2.61 3.39
CA THR A 39 -6.59 1.53 2.46
C THR A 39 -7.83 0.88 1.87
N PRO A 40 -7.79 0.35 0.64
CA PRO A 40 -8.87 -0.50 0.11
C PRO A 40 -8.98 -1.86 0.82
N ASN A 41 -8.09 -2.19 1.76
CA ASN A 41 -8.20 -3.41 2.57
C ASN A 41 -9.14 -3.23 3.76
N THR A 42 -10.34 -3.79 3.68
CA THR A 42 -11.38 -3.72 4.72
C THR A 42 -11.23 -4.74 5.85
N HIS A 43 -10.16 -5.55 5.85
CA HIS A 43 -10.02 -6.68 6.77
C HIS A 43 -8.64 -6.74 7.45
N LEU A 44 -8.03 -5.60 7.75
CA LEU A 44 -6.76 -5.60 8.47
C LEU A 44 -6.97 -5.89 9.97
N PRO A 45 -6.29 -6.91 10.52
CA PRO A 45 -6.42 -7.24 11.94
C PRO A 45 -5.72 -6.20 12.82
N VAL A 46 -6.26 -5.97 14.02
CA VAL A 46 -5.61 -5.21 15.09
C VAL A 46 -4.25 -5.84 15.40
N GLY A 47 -3.24 -5.00 15.63
CA GLY A 47 -1.85 -5.41 15.84
C GLY A 47 -1.06 -5.61 14.54
N THR A 48 -1.67 -5.46 13.36
CA THR A 48 -0.92 -5.47 12.10
C THR A 48 0.14 -4.37 12.13
N SER A 49 1.39 -4.75 11.86
CA SER A 49 2.53 -3.84 11.76
C SER A 49 2.49 -3.08 10.44
N LEU A 50 2.85 -1.80 10.50
CA LEU A 50 2.88 -0.88 9.37
C LEU A 50 4.26 -0.18 9.32
N GLN A 51 4.91 -0.24 8.17
CA GLN A 51 6.00 0.67 7.85
C GLN A 51 5.42 1.90 7.17
N ILE A 52 5.88 3.07 7.59
CA ILE A 52 5.40 4.36 7.10
C ILE A 52 6.51 5.02 6.30
N LEU A 53 6.21 5.51 5.11
CA LEU A 53 7.10 6.40 4.36
C LEU A 53 6.48 7.79 4.38
N PRO A 54 7.00 8.72 5.20
CA PRO A 54 6.53 10.09 5.22
C PRO A 54 6.92 10.84 3.95
N ASP A 55 6.08 11.79 3.54
CA ASP A 55 6.29 12.70 2.42
C ASP A 55 7.19 13.89 2.81
N ASP A 56 8.23 13.62 3.59
CA ASP A 56 9.19 14.63 4.05
C ASP A 56 10.35 14.87 3.05
N GLY A 57 10.24 14.29 1.86
CA GLY A 57 11.23 14.35 0.79
C GLY A 57 12.52 13.56 1.04
N LYS A 58 12.68 12.90 2.19
CA LYS A 58 13.91 12.13 2.51
C LYS A 58 13.86 10.71 1.98
N GLY A 59 12.66 10.18 1.73
CA GLY A 59 12.48 8.81 1.26
C GLY A 59 12.89 7.76 2.30
N ILE A 60 12.82 8.09 3.60
CA ILE A 60 13.23 7.19 4.70
C ILE A 60 11.99 6.64 5.39
N ALA A 61 11.75 5.34 5.21
CA ALA A 61 10.68 4.65 5.90
C ALA A 61 10.95 4.51 7.41
N ARG A 62 9.89 4.61 8.20
CA ARG A 62 9.87 4.53 9.66
C ARG A 62 9.08 3.31 10.10
N CYS A 63 9.61 2.63 11.11
CA CYS A 63 9.02 1.44 11.69
C CYS A 63 8.78 1.64 13.20
N CYS A 64 7.79 0.99 13.80
CA CYS A 64 6.60 0.46 13.14
C CYS A 64 5.37 0.94 13.90
N ALA A 65 4.47 1.56 13.16
CA ALA A 65 3.13 1.83 13.63
C ALA A 65 2.36 0.50 13.70
N THR A 66 1.30 0.46 14.50
CA THR A 66 0.41 -0.70 14.55
C THR A 66 -1.03 -0.29 14.37
N ILE A 67 -1.81 -1.13 13.68
CA ILE A 67 -3.26 -0.96 13.56
C ILE A 67 -3.89 -1.14 14.94
N ALA A 68 -4.47 -0.09 15.50
CA ALA A 68 -5.13 -0.11 16.80
C ALA A 68 -6.61 -0.52 16.71
N GLY A 69 -7.22 -0.34 15.53
CA GLY A 69 -8.63 -0.65 15.27
C GLY A 69 -9.21 0.23 14.17
N PRO A 70 -10.52 0.12 13.88
CA PRO A 70 -11.20 1.01 12.96
C PRO A 70 -11.13 2.47 13.42
N ALA A 71 -11.01 3.39 12.47
CA ALA A 71 -11.13 4.83 12.70
C ALA A 71 -12.38 5.40 12.02
N ALA A 72 -12.89 6.50 12.56
CA ALA A 72 -13.86 7.31 11.83
C ALA A 72 -13.18 7.95 10.62
N LYS A 73 -13.84 7.95 9.46
CA LYS A 73 -13.36 8.70 8.30
C LYS A 73 -13.66 10.19 8.52
N PRO A 74 -12.65 11.08 8.55
CA PRO A 74 -12.91 12.52 8.51
C PRO A 74 -13.48 12.93 7.14
N GLY A 75 -13.90 14.19 7.02
CA GLY A 75 -14.46 14.77 5.79
C GLY A 75 -13.51 14.81 4.59
N ASN A 76 -12.21 14.61 4.80
CA ASN A 76 -11.21 14.50 3.74
C ASN A 76 -11.32 13.11 3.11
N GLN A 77 -12.03 13.01 1.99
CA GLN A 77 -12.26 11.75 1.30
C GLN A 77 -10.95 11.29 0.63
N ILE A 78 -10.34 10.22 1.16
CA ILE A 78 -9.37 9.41 0.44
C ILE A 78 -10.14 8.48 -0.48
N LEU A 79 -9.83 8.51 -1.78
CA LEU A 79 -10.45 7.71 -2.83
C LEU A 79 -9.41 6.86 -3.54
N ASP A 80 -9.86 5.82 -4.23
CA ASP A 80 -9.03 4.97 -5.06
C ASP A 80 -9.34 5.23 -6.54
N ALA A 81 -8.46 5.99 -7.19
CA ALA A 81 -8.65 6.43 -8.56
C ALA A 81 -8.46 5.29 -9.59
N LEU A 82 -7.94 4.13 -9.18
CA LEU A 82 -7.90 2.96 -10.07
C LEU A 82 -9.24 2.21 -10.09
N HIS A 83 -10.05 2.36 -9.04
CA HIS A 83 -11.25 1.55 -8.83
C HIS A 83 -12.34 2.32 -8.06
N ASP A 84 -13.36 2.77 -8.78
CA ASP A 84 -14.50 3.49 -8.20
C ASP A 84 -15.43 2.59 -7.35
N ASP A 85 -15.29 1.27 -7.45
CA ASP A 85 -16.14 0.29 -6.75
C ASP A 85 -15.59 -0.15 -5.39
N ARG A 86 -14.34 0.20 -5.05
CA ARG A 86 -13.70 -0.23 -3.80
C ARG A 86 -13.99 0.74 -2.65
N THR A 87 -14.45 0.18 -1.53
CA THR A 87 -14.58 0.94 -0.28
C THR A 87 -13.21 1.13 0.36
N ILE A 88 -12.83 2.37 0.62
CA ILE A 88 -11.67 2.68 1.47
C ILE A 88 -12.03 2.42 2.93
N ALA A 89 -11.23 1.64 3.65
CA ALA A 89 -11.30 1.52 5.10
C ALA A 89 -10.37 2.54 5.77
N ALA A 90 -10.69 2.93 7.00
CA ALA A 90 -9.87 3.79 7.83
C ALA A 90 -9.54 3.07 9.15
N TYR A 91 -8.27 3.10 9.54
CA TYR A 91 -7.78 2.45 10.75
C TYR A 91 -6.95 3.41 11.59
N ALA A 92 -7.22 3.46 12.88
CA ALA A 92 -6.41 4.23 13.82
C ALA A 92 -5.05 3.56 14.00
N LEU A 93 -4.00 4.38 14.06
CA LEU A 93 -2.65 3.91 14.30
C LEU A 93 -2.21 4.18 15.74
N SER A 94 -1.51 3.20 16.32
CA SER A 94 -0.63 3.44 17.46
C SER A 94 0.79 3.67 16.93
N LEU A 95 1.31 4.88 17.14
CA LEU A 95 2.65 5.27 16.68
C LEU A 95 3.67 5.13 17.81
N PRO A 96 4.80 4.44 17.60
CA PRO A 96 5.89 4.45 18.58
C PRO A 96 6.55 5.83 18.61
N LYS A 97 7.18 6.19 19.74
CA LYS A 97 7.86 7.49 19.92
C LYS A 97 8.96 7.79 18.87
N SER A 98 9.49 6.75 18.22
CA SER A 98 10.48 6.87 17.14
C SER A 98 9.91 7.36 15.82
N VAL A 99 8.58 7.34 15.66
CA VAL A 99 7.87 7.81 14.48
C VAL A 99 7.41 9.25 14.76
N PRO A 100 7.71 10.23 13.89
CA PRO A 100 7.21 11.60 14.03
C PRO A 100 5.68 11.66 14.11
N ALA A 101 5.14 12.73 14.66
CA ALA A 101 3.68 12.91 14.73
C ALA A 101 3.06 13.16 13.34
N ASP A 102 3.78 13.89 12.48
CA ASP A 102 3.40 14.06 11.07
C ASP A 102 4.02 12.95 10.22
N THR A 103 3.15 12.06 9.76
CA THR A 103 3.49 10.89 8.95
C THR A 103 2.72 10.86 7.65
N THR A 104 2.25 12.02 7.19
CA THR A 104 1.51 12.10 5.94
C THR A 104 2.35 11.48 4.83
N GLY A 105 1.78 10.53 4.08
CA GLY A 105 2.55 9.73 3.13
C GLY A 105 1.97 8.33 2.92
N PHE A 106 2.85 7.36 2.68
CA PHE A 106 2.48 5.97 2.42
C PHE A 106 2.56 5.11 3.67
N GLY A 107 1.64 4.14 3.77
CA GLY A 107 1.72 3.02 4.70
C GLY A 107 1.80 1.70 3.93
N VAL A 108 2.65 0.78 4.40
CA VAL A 108 2.80 -0.58 3.87
C VAL A 108 2.61 -1.58 5.02
N ALA A 109 1.55 -2.39 4.93
CA ALA A 109 1.06 -3.23 6.03
C ALA A 109 1.47 -4.70 5.91
N GLY A 110 1.67 -5.34 7.07
CA GLY A 110 1.95 -6.77 7.18
C GLY A 110 3.40 -7.14 6.88
N GLU A 111 3.62 -8.25 6.17
CA GLU A 111 4.97 -8.73 5.80
C GLU A 111 5.64 -7.89 4.70
N ALA A 112 4.88 -6.95 4.12
CA ALA A 112 5.40 -6.02 3.15
C ALA A 112 6.39 -5.04 3.80
N ARG A 113 7.45 -4.69 3.07
CA ARG A 113 8.53 -3.86 3.63
C ARG A 113 9.18 -2.96 2.59
N PHE A 114 9.59 -1.77 3.00
CA PHE A 114 10.48 -0.92 2.22
C PHE A 114 11.88 -1.57 2.14
N VAL A 115 12.42 -1.65 0.94
CA VAL A 115 13.73 -2.28 0.63
C VAL A 115 14.71 -1.31 0.00
N HIS A 116 14.24 -0.15 -0.47
CA HIS A 116 15.07 0.93 -0.99
C HIS A 116 14.57 2.27 -0.46
N GLN A 117 15.49 3.13 -0.05
CA GLN A 117 15.23 4.45 0.54
C GLN A 117 15.91 5.53 -0.31
N GLY A 118 15.48 6.79 -0.18
CA GLY A 118 16.03 7.94 -0.91
C GLY A 118 15.11 8.46 -2.00
N ALA A 119 15.65 8.95 -3.12
CA ALA A 119 14.88 9.63 -4.16
C ALA A 119 13.80 8.77 -4.85
N HIS A 120 13.96 7.44 -4.84
CA HIS A 120 12.98 6.51 -5.44
C HIS A 120 12.64 5.38 -4.46
N PRO A 121 11.92 5.65 -3.36
CA PRO A 121 11.62 4.64 -2.36
C PRO A 121 10.89 3.44 -2.97
N GLN A 122 11.25 2.23 -2.53
CA GLN A 122 10.63 0.99 -3.00
C GLN A 122 10.25 0.09 -1.84
N ALA A 123 9.13 -0.61 -1.98
CA ALA A 123 8.74 -1.71 -1.10
C ALA A 123 8.58 -3.00 -1.88
N VAL A 124 8.76 -4.12 -1.18
CA VAL A 124 8.37 -5.44 -1.64
C VAL A 124 7.16 -5.85 -0.81
N LEU A 125 6.02 -6.01 -1.49
CA LEU A 125 4.79 -6.47 -0.87
C LEU A 125 4.84 -7.97 -0.58
N ALA A 126 3.90 -8.46 0.24
CA ALA A 126 3.79 -9.89 0.51
C ALA A 126 3.61 -10.66 -0.81
N GLY A 127 4.38 -11.74 -0.99
CA GLY A 127 4.44 -12.48 -2.25
C GLY A 127 5.38 -11.90 -3.32
N GLY A 128 6.28 -10.98 -2.94
CA GLY A 128 7.44 -10.61 -3.75
C GLY A 128 7.19 -9.58 -4.85
N LEU A 129 6.11 -8.80 -4.76
CA LEU A 129 5.79 -7.76 -5.73
C LEU A 129 6.52 -6.45 -5.38
N PRO A 130 7.51 -6.01 -6.18
CA PRO A 130 8.21 -4.76 -5.92
C PRO A 130 7.40 -3.56 -6.46
N LEU A 131 7.24 -2.54 -5.61
CA LEU A 131 6.59 -1.27 -5.92
C LEU A 131 7.55 -0.10 -5.67
N ALA A 132 7.53 0.90 -6.55
CA ALA A 132 8.09 2.22 -6.33
C ALA A 132 6.96 3.21 -5.99
N PHE A 133 7.25 4.18 -5.14
CA PHE A 133 6.26 5.16 -4.67
C PHE A 133 6.59 6.57 -5.12
N SER A 134 5.53 7.36 -5.36
CA SER A 134 5.63 8.77 -5.74
C SER A 134 4.40 9.54 -5.26
N THR A 135 4.62 10.73 -4.71
CA THR A 135 3.56 11.68 -4.35
C THR A 135 3.59 12.86 -5.30
N CYS A 136 2.43 13.27 -5.80
CA CYS A 136 2.29 14.47 -6.62
C CYS A 136 0.99 15.24 -6.31
N THR A 137 0.95 16.53 -6.63
CA THR A 137 -0.18 17.42 -6.35
C THR A 137 -0.76 17.98 -7.65
N SER A 138 -2.09 17.90 -7.78
CA SER A 138 -2.86 18.50 -8.87
C SER A 138 -3.87 19.51 -8.33
N THR A 139 -4.64 20.15 -9.22
CA THR A 139 -5.80 20.97 -8.82
C THR A 139 -6.88 20.17 -8.11
N GLU A 140 -6.90 18.85 -8.31
CA GLU A 140 -7.83 17.99 -7.61
C GLU A 140 -7.30 17.74 -6.17
N GLY A 141 -5.99 17.69 -5.97
CA GLY A 141 -5.39 17.50 -4.64
C GLY A 141 -4.15 16.61 -4.68
N THR A 142 -3.89 15.87 -3.60
CA THR A 142 -2.68 15.05 -3.46
C THR A 142 -2.93 13.62 -3.93
N HIS A 143 -2.05 13.11 -4.80
CA HIS A 143 -2.07 11.75 -5.31
C HIS A 143 -0.89 10.94 -4.78
N TYR A 144 -1.18 9.72 -4.34
CA TYR A 144 -0.24 8.75 -3.80
C TYR A 144 -0.19 7.56 -4.75
N LEU A 145 0.94 7.40 -5.44
CA LEU A 145 1.10 6.45 -6.53
C LEU A 145 2.01 5.29 -6.13
N GLY A 146 1.62 4.07 -6.49
CA GLY A 146 2.44 2.87 -6.40
C GLY A 146 2.56 2.19 -7.76
N ARG A 147 3.77 2.15 -8.33
CA ARG A 147 4.06 1.54 -9.63
C ARG A 147 4.85 0.26 -9.47
N ARG A 148 4.60 -0.74 -10.32
CA ARG A 148 5.45 -1.94 -10.35
C ARG A 148 6.87 -1.59 -10.79
N VAL A 149 7.88 -2.01 -10.04
CA VAL A 149 9.28 -1.77 -10.44
C VAL A 149 9.58 -2.48 -11.77
N GLY A 150 10.20 -1.75 -12.69
CA GLY A 150 10.52 -2.24 -14.03
C GLY A 150 9.37 -2.19 -15.04
N SER A 151 8.22 -1.59 -14.68
CA SER A 151 7.17 -1.25 -15.65
C SER A 151 6.47 0.05 -15.29
N ASN A 152 5.76 0.64 -16.25
CA ASN A 152 5.01 1.89 -16.00
C ASN A 152 3.59 1.60 -15.47
N THR A 153 3.34 0.38 -14.96
CA THR A 153 2.01 -0.05 -14.53
C THR A 153 1.72 0.48 -13.14
N LEU A 154 0.70 1.33 -13.02
CA LEU A 154 0.12 1.71 -11.74
C LEU A 154 -0.65 0.54 -11.14
N LEU A 155 -0.41 0.31 -9.86
CA LEU A 155 -1.09 -0.72 -9.05
C LEU A 155 -1.78 -0.12 -7.82
N VAL A 156 -1.41 1.09 -7.43
CA VAL A 156 -2.03 1.88 -6.37
C VAL A 156 -2.12 3.32 -6.86
N HIS A 157 -3.30 3.93 -6.72
CA HIS A 157 -3.52 5.37 -6.92
C HIS A 157 -4.56 5.82 -5.90
N LEU A 158 -4.08 6.20 -4.72
CA LEU A 158 -4.93 6.79 -3.70
C LEU A 158 -4.87 8.30 -3.82
N TYR A 159 -6.00 8.96 -3.65
CA TYR A 159 -6.11 10.37 -3.92
C TYR A 159 -6.93 11.04 -2.81
N GLN A 160 -6.43 12.18 -2.34
CA GLN A 160 -7.04 12.99 -1.29
C GLN A 160 -7.59 14.28 -1.89
N TYR A 161 -8.91 14.48 -1.78
CA TYR A 161 -9.56 15.71 -2.21
C TYR A 161 -9.33 16.84 -1.20
N PHE A 162 -8.49 17.81 -1.53
CA PHE A 162 -8.38 19.10 -0.86
C PHE A 162 -8.02 20.14 -1.93
N ASP A 163 -8.95 21.05 -2.23
CA ASP A 163 -8.78 22.05 -3.29
C ASP A 163 -9.04 23.48 -2.78
N GLY A 164 -8.27 24.41 -3.33
CA GLY A 164 -8.57 25.84 -3.35
C GLY A 164 -7.68 26.64 -4.31
N GLU A 165 -6.35 26.64 -4.15
CA GLU A 165 -5.51 27.73 -4.70
C GLU A 165 -4.09 27.38 -5.17
N LEU A 166 -3.76 26.10 -5.47
CA LEU A 166 -2.39 25.72 -5.85
C LEU A 166 -2.25 25.31 -7.33
N GLU A 167 -1.21 25.81 -7.99
CA GLU A 167 -0.80 25.33 -9.31
C GLU A 167 -0.34 23.86 -9.24
N SER A 168 -0.72 23.06 -10.24
CA SER A 168 -0.37 21.64 -10.34
C SER A 168 1.15 21.44 -10.34
N THR A 169 1.65 20.61 -9.42
CA THR A 169 3.05 20.16 -9.41
C THR A 169 3.23 18.77 -10.02
N CYS A 170 2.16 18.17 -10.56
CA CYS A 170 2.24 16.91 -11.30
C CYS A 170 3.15 17.08 -12.51
N ARG A 171 4.43 16.71 -12.38
CA ARG A 171 5.29 16.56 -13.55
C ARG A 171 5.02 15.20 -14.15
N ASP A 172 4.83 15.17 -15.46
CA ASP A 172 4.74 13.95 -16.27
C ASP A 172 5.82 12.89 -15.94
N ALA A 173 6.99 13.34 -15.46
CA ALA A 173 8.10 12.48 -15.05
C ALA A 173 7.86 11.78 -13.70
N ASP A 174 7.10 12.37 -12.79
CA ASP A 174 6.69 11.73 -11.52
C ASP A 174 5.60 10.67 -11.76
N LEU A 175 5.04 10.65 -13.00
CA LEU A 175 4.09 9.70 -13.55
C LEU A 175 4.72 8.69 -14.54
N LYS A 176 6.06 8.70 -14.74
CA LYS A 176 6.74 7.83 -15.71
C LYS A 176 7.79 6.95 -15.06
#